data_AF-A0AAE9ZX17-F1
#
_entry.id   AF-A0AAE9ZX17-F1
#
_cell.length_a   1.000
_cell.length_b   1.000
_cell.length_c   1.000
_cell.angle_alpha   90.00
_cell.angle_beta   90.00
_cell.angle_gamma   90.00
#
_symmetry.space_group_name_H-M   'P 1'
#
loop_
_entity.id
_entity.type
_entity.pdbx_description
1 polymer ?
#
loop_
_entity_poly.entity_id
_entity_poly.type
_entity_poly.pdbx_seq_one_letter_code
_entity_poly.pdbx_strand_id
1 'polypeptide(L)'
;MFASADIPQSARPVVTSAETRAPKAQIKALLDQVDADQKAGAIHWLPITDDHLQRVSAVFLKAPADLFLRAADALHLACAAAERFPAIYSNDRHLLAAASRFGLDGINVIAA
;
A
#
# COMPACT_ATOMS: atom_id res chain seq x y z
N MET A 1 20.90 -4.71 -13.35
CA MET A 1 21.27 -3.43 -13.99
C MET A 1 19.96 -2.75 -14.38
N PHE A 2 19.33 -2.06 -13.42
CA PHE A 2 18.08 -1.34 -13.68
C PHE A 2 18.46 0.05 -14.19
N ALA A 3 18.03 0.37 -15.40
CA ALA A 3 18.24 1.69 -15.97
C ALA A 3 17.51 2.72 -15.12
N SER A 4 18.26 3.72 -14.64
CA SER A 4 17.71 4.90 -13.97
C SER A 4 16.90 5.66 -15.01
N ALA A 5 15.58 5.57 -14.94
CA ALA A 5 14.71 6.46 -15.67
C ALA A 5 14.64 7.77 -14.86
N ASP A 6 15.38 8.78 -15.33
CA ASP A 6 15.26 10.15 -14.85
C ASP A 6 13.84 10.66 -15.10
N ILE A 7 12.99 10.55 -14.08
CA ILE A 7 11.68 11.22 -14.08
C ILE A 7 11.96 12.71 -13.85
N PRO A 8 11.62 13.61 -14.78
CA PRO A 8 11.89 15.04 -14.64
C PRO A 8 11.23 15.59 -13.36
N GLN A 9 12.05 16.20 -12.51
CA GLN A 9 11.67 16.68 -11.17
C GLN A 9 10.71 17.89 -11.20
N SER A 10 10.50 18.51 -12.36
CA SER A 10 9.77 19.77 -12.53
C SER A 10 8.23 19.65 -12.60
N ALA A 11 7.67 18.45 -12.43
CA ALA A 11 6.22 18.23 -12.51
C ALA A 11 5.63 17.48 -11.30
N ARG A 12 6.37 17.37 -10.18
CA ARG A 12 5.82 16.77 -8.96
C ARG A 12 4.94 17.80 -8.24
N PRO A 13 3.61 17.61 -8.17
CA PRO A 13 2.79 18.49 -7.36
C PRO A 13 3.28 18.41 -5.90
N VAL A 14 3.48 19.56 -5.27
CA VAL A 14 3.65 19.65 -3.83
C VAL A 14 2.32 19.23 -3.22
N VAL A 15 2.21 17.96 -2.82
CA VAL A 15 1.02 17.44 -2.14
C VAL A 15 1.05 17.94 -0.71
N THR A 16 0.51 19.14 -0.49
CA THR A 16 0.14 19.56 0.86
C THR A 16 -1.01 18.66 1.32
N SER A 17 -0.88 18.07 2.51
CA SER A 17 -1.85 17.16 3.15
C SER A 17 -3.17 17.82 3.54
N ALA A 18 -3.82 18.53 2.61
CA ALA A 18 -5.23 18.85 2.71
C ALA A 18 -5.96 17.83 1.83
N GLU A 19 -6.89 17.07 2.42
CA GLU A 19 -7.79 16.18 1.67
C GLU A 19 -8.70 17.01 0.75
N THR A 20 -8.16 17.45 -0.38
CA THR A 20 -8.88 18.21 -1.40
C THR A 20 -9.45 17.27 -2.45
N ARG A 21 -10.68 17.54 -2.88
CA ARG A 21 -11.31 16.81 -3.97
C ARG A 21 -10.54 17.05 -5.28
N ALA A 22 -9.97 16.00 -5.85
CA ALA A 22 -9.34 16.07 -7.16
C ALA A 22 -10.40 16.29 -8.26
N PRO A 23 -10.21 17.24 -9.19
CA PRO A 23 -11.01 17.35 -10.41
C PRO A 23 -10.99 16.07 -11.23
N LYS A 24 -12.09 15.77 -11.94
CA LYS A 24 -12.20 14.57 -12.79
C LYS A 24 -11.03 14.42 -13.77
N ALA A 25 -10.52 15.52 -14.32
CA ALA A 25 -9.36 15.51 -15.21
C ALA A 25 -8.08 15.04 -14.51
N GLN A 26 -7.85 15.45 -13.27
CA GLN A 26 -6.70 15.00 -12.47
C GLN A 26 -6.85 13.52 -12.07
N ILE A 27 -8.07 13.09 -11.70
CA ILE A 27 -8.35 11.67 -11.44
C ILE A 27 -8.06 10.84 -12.70
N LYS A 28 -8.52 11.29 -13.87
CA LYS A 28 -8.24 10.60 -15.14
C LYS A 28 -6.74 10.52 -15.41
N ALA A 29 -6.01 11.64 -15.29
CA ALA A 29 -4.58 11.65 -15.51
C ALA A 29 -3.82 10.70 -14.56
N LEU A 30 -4.26 10.61 -13.30
CA LEU A 30 -3.72 9.65 -12.33
C LEU A 30 -3.97 8.19 -12.77
N LEU A 31 -5.18 7.87 -13.20
CA LEU A 31 -5.51 6.53 -13.69
C LEU A 31 -4.71 6.17 -14.94
N ASP A 32 -4.58 7.10 -15.89
CA ASP A 32 -3.75 6.90 -17.09
C ASP A 32 -2.27 6.64 -16.72
N GLN A 33 -1.75 7.30 -15.67
CA GLN A 33 -0.40 7.07 -15.16
C GLN A 33 -0.26 5.70 -14.50
N VAL A 34 -1.23 5.27 -13.67
CA VAL A 34 -1.22 3.93 -13.06
C VAL A 34 -1.22 2.85 -14.13
N ASP A 35 -2.02 3.01 -15.18
CA ASP A 35 -2.05 2.08 -16.32
C ASP A 35 -0.70 2.03 -17.06
N ALA A 36 -0.03 3.18 -17.22
CA ALA A 36 1.30 3.24 -17.83
C ALA A 36 2.35 2.55 -16.96
N ASP A 37 2.34 2.78 -15.65
CA ASP A 37 3.25 2.17 -14.68
C ASP A 37 3.05 0.64 -14.60
N GLN A 38 1.81 0.17 -14.69
CA GLN A 38 1.51 -1.25 -14.79
C GLN A 38 2.06 -1.86 -16.08
N LYS A 39 1.87 -1.21 -17.23
CA LYS A 39 2.41 -1.68 -18.53
C LYS A 39 3.94 -1.68 -18.56
N ALA A 40 4.56 -0.72 -17.86
CA ALA A 40 6.00 -0.63 -17.71
C ALA A 40 6.58 -1.66 -16.71
N GLY A 41 5.73 -2.40 -15.98
CA GLY A 41 6.14 -3.35 -14.96
C GLY A 41 6.61 -2.71 -13.66
N ALA A 42 6.33 -1.42 -13.44
CA ALA A 42 6.60 -0.76 -12.16
C ALA A 42 5.60 -1.19 -11.07
N ILE A 43 4.39 -1.62 -11.47
CA ILE A 43 3.34 -2.11 -10.57
C ILE A 43 3.03 -3.57 -10.88
N HIS A 44 3.18 -4.43 -9.87
CA HIS A 44 2.77 -5.82 -9.92
C HIS A 44 1.59 -6.05 -8.96
N TRP A 45 0.44 -6.42 -9.52
CA TRP A 45 -0.74 -6.73 -8.74
C TRP A 45 -0.69 -8.17 -8.22
N LEU A 46 -0.84 -8.32 -6.91
CA LEU A 46 -0.94 -9.62 -6.26
C LEU A 46 -2.42 -10.02 -6.13
N PRO A 47 -2.75 -11.30 -6.29
CA PRO A 47 -4.13 -11.76 -6.21
C PRO A 47 -4.63 -11.72 -4.76
N ILE A 48 -5.91 -11.39 -4.59
CA ILE A 48 -6.64 -11.69 -3.36
C ILE A 48 -7.30 -13.06 -3.53
N THR A 49 -7.14 -13.92 -2.54
CA THR A 49 -7.62 -15.30 -2.53
C THR A 49 -8.32 -15.60 -1.21
N ASP A 50 -9.03 -16.72 -1.14
CA ASP A 50 -9.73 -17.14 0.07
C ASP A 50 -8.78 -17.33 1.26
N ASP A 51 -7.53 -17.75 1.02
CA ASP A 51 -6.51 -17.88 2.07
C ASP A 51 -6.19 -16.53 2.72
N HIS A 52 -6.17 -15.45 1.93
CA HIS A 52 -5.99 -14.10 2.45
C HIS A 52 -7.17 -13.71 3.36
N LEU A 53 -8.40 -14.01 2.95
CA LEU A 53 -9.61 -13.73 3.75
C LEU A 53 -9.64 -14.55 5.05
N GLN A 54 -9.23 -15.82 5.01
CA GLN A 54 -9.11 -16.66 6.19
C GLN A 54 -8.06 -16.10 7.17
N ARG A 55 -6.89 -15.69 6.67
CA ARG A 55 -5.84 -15.10 7.50
C ARG A 55 -6.30 -13.79 8.14
N VAL A 56 -6.94 -12.90 7.37
CA VAL A 56 -7.52 -11.66 7.89
C VAL A 56 -8.53 -11.95 9.00
N SER A 57 -9.44 -12.89 8.77
CA SER A 57 -10.44 -13.28 9.77
C SER A 57 -9.79 -13.81 11.05
N ALA A 58 -8.77 -14.65 10.94
CA ALA A 58 -8.03 -15.19 12.08
C ALA A 58 -7.30 -14.10 12.87
N VAL A 59 -6.79 -13.04 12.21
CA VAL A 59 -6.18 -11.89 12.88
C VAL A 59 -7.23 -11.08 13.62
N PHE A 60 -8.35 -10.75 12.99
CA PHE A 60 -9.41 -9.96 13.64
C PHE A 60 -10.04 -10.70 14.83
N LEU A 61 -10.20 -12.03 14.78
CA LEU A 61 -10.69 -12.81 15.91
C LEU A 61 -9.77 -12.78 17.14
N LYS A 62 -8.47 -12.51 16.96
CA LYS A 62 -7.46 -12.43 18.02
C LYS A 62 -7.06 -10.99 18.34
N ALA A 63 -7.63 -10.02 17.63
CA ALA A 63 -7.26 -8.63 17.78
C ALA A 63 -7.80 -8.06 19.10
N PRO A 64 -7.04 -7.17 19.77
CA PRO A 64 -7.58 -6.41 20.88
C PRO A 64 -8.65 -5.42 20.37
N ALA A 65 -9.56 -5.02 21.26
CA ALA A 65 -10.69 -4.15 20.91
C ALA A 65 -10.27 -2.75 20.44
N ASP A 66 -9.04 -2.34 20.73
CA ASP A 66 -8.44 -1.06 20.32
C ASP A 66 -7.63 -1.17 19.02
N LEU A 67 -7.69 -2.30 18.30
CA LEU A 67 -7.07 -2.41 16.98
C LEU A 67 -7.83 -1.57 15.95
N PHE A 68 -7.28 -0.41 15.61
CA PHE A 68 -7.75 0.40 14.49
C PHE A 68 -7.09 -0.08 13.19
N LEU A 69 -7.72 -1.02 12.49
CA LEU A 69 -7.25 -1.53 11.19
C LEU A 69 -8.42 -1.67 10.21
N ARG A 70 -8.32 -1.05 9.03
CA ARG A 70 -9.36 -1.18 7.99
C ARG A 70 -9.23 -2.53 7.29
N ALA A 71 -10.35 -3.05 6.78
CA ALA A 71 -10.37 -4.34 6.08
C ALA A 71 -9.43 -4.39 4.87
N ALA A 72 -9.34 -3.30 4.10
CA ALA A 72 -8.42 -3.21 2.96
C ALA A 72 -6.95 -3.25 3.39
N ASP A 73 -6.60 -2.60 4.50
CA ASP A 73 -5.23 -2.65 5.04
C ASP A 73 -4.88 -4.06 5.52
N ALA A 74 -5.83 -4.74 6.19
CA ALA A 74 -5.65 -6.12 6.62
C ALA A 74 -5.44 -7.07 5.44
N LEU A 75 -6.19 -6.91 4.35
CA LEU A 75 -6.00 -7.66 3.11
C LEU A 75 -4.62 -7.40 2.50
N HIS A 76 -4.18 -6.14 2.49
CA HIS A 76 -2.86 -5.75 2.00
C HIS A 76 -1.74 -6.44 2.81
N LEU A 77 -1.84 -6.44 4.14
CA LEU A 77 -0.89 -7.11 5.03
C LEU A 77 -0.93 -8.64 4.87
N ALA A 78 -2.12 -9.23 4.72
CA ALA A 78 -2.26 -10.67 4.49
C ALA A 78 -1.61 -11.10 3.17
N CYS A 79 -1.79 -10.30 2.13
CA CYS A 79 -1.20 -10.53 0.81
C CYS A 79 0.32 -10.46 0.85
N ALA A 80 0.87 -9.40 1.46
CA ALA A 80 2.32 -9.27 1.60
C ALA A 80 2.94 -10.44 2.38
N ALA A 81 2.27 -10.90 3.45
CA ALA A 81 2.72 -12.04 4.23
C ALA A 81 2.62 -13.38 3.46
N ALA A 82 1.59 -13.58 2.63
CA ALA A 82 1.42 -14.79 1.84
C ALA A 82 2.52 -14.94 0.78
N GLU A 83 2.93 -13.83 0.17
CA GLU A 83 4.05 -13.76 -0.77
C GLU A 83 5.43 -13.74 -0.09
N ARG A 84 5.46 -13.88 1.25
CA ARG A 84 6.69 -13.95 2.07
C ARG A 84 7.56 -12.70 1.95
N PHE A 85 6.96 -11.54 1.74
CA PHE A 85 7.70 -10.30 1.90
C PHE A 85 8.11 -10.14 3.37
N PRO A 86 9.31 -9.63 3.65
CA PRO A 86 9.76 -9.41 5.03
C PRO A 86 9.14 -8.15 5.64
N ALA A 87 8.74 -7.19 4.80
CA ALA A 87 8.33 -5.87 5.25
C ALA A 87 7.22 -5.28 4.38
N ILE A 88 6.51 -4.31 4.96
CA ILE A 88 5.57 -3.44 4.27
C ILE A 88 6.01 -1.98 4.40
N TYR A 89 5.88 -1.23 3.31
CA TYR A 89 6.29 0.16 3.22
C TYR A 89 5.04 1.04 3.17
N SER A 90 4.87 1.94 4.13
CA SER A 90 3.72 2.84 4.20
C SER A 90 4.03 4.08 5.02
N ASN A 91 3.21 5.13 4.90
CA ASN A 91 3.20 6.25 5.87
C ASN A 91 2.01 6.16 6.84
N ASP A 92 1.11 5.20 6.65
CA ASP A 92 -0.04 5.04 7.52
C ASP A 92 0.35 4.33 8.83
N ARG A 93 0.33 5.09 9.94
CA ARG A 93 0.67 4.59 11.28
C ARG A 93 -0.19 3.39 11.71
N HIS A 94 -1.45 3.33 11.29
CA HIS A 94 -2.36 2.25 11.69
C HIS A 94 -2.02 0.95 10.96
N LEU A 95 -1.69 1.03 9.67
CA LEU A 95 -1.19 -0.10 8.90
C LEU A 95 0.16 -0.59 9.46
N LEU A 96 1.10 0.31 9.71
CA LEU A 96 2.43 -0.04 10.22
C LEU A 96 2.34 -0.69 11.61
N ALA A 97 1.49 -0.18 12.50
CA ALA A 97 1.27 -0.76 13.82
C ALA A 97 0.68 -2.18 13.78
N ALA A 98 -0.06 -2.51 12.71
CA ALA A 98 -0.65 -3.83 12.52
C ALA A 98 0.29 -4.83 11.82
N ALA A 99 1.39 -4.39 11.20
CA ALA A 99 2.25 -5.23 10.36
C ALA A 99 2.78 -6.48 11.09
N SER A 100 3.22 -6.34 12.33
CA SER A 100 3.75 -7.43 13.15
C SER A 100 2.73 -8.55 13.41
N ARG A 101 1.42 -8.23 13.40
CA ARG A 101 0.35 -9.22 13.54
C ARG A 101 0.24 -10.16 12.34
N PHE A 102 0.79 -9.75 11.21
CA PHE A 102 0.88 -10.54 9.98
C PHE A 102 2.26 -11.15 9.79
N GLY A 103 3.22 -10.89 10.68
CA GLY A 103 4.61 -11.34 10.56
C GLY A 103 5.46 -10.49 9.62
N LEU A 104 5.13 -9.20 9.48
CA LEU A 104 5.80 -8.24 8.62
C LEU A 104 6.45 -7.13 9.45
N ASP A 105 7.58 -6.63 8.97
CA ASP A 105 8.18 -5.38 9.47
C ASP A 105 7.48 -4.16 8.84
N GLY A 106 7.01 -3.22 9.66
CA GLY A 106 6.45 -1.97 9.17
C GLY A 106 7.53 -0.90 8.98
N ILE A 107 7.76 -0.45 7.75
CA ILE A 107 8.75 0.58 7.42
C ILE A 107 8.05 1.86 6.99
N ASN A 108 8.34 2.96 7.70
CA ASN A 108 7.83 4.28 7.31
C ASN A 108 8.66 4.88 6.18
N VAL A 109 8.02 5.11 5.02
CA VAL A 109 8.68 5.64 3.81
C VAL A 109 9.03 7.13 3.86
N ILE A 110 8.52 7.87 4.85
CA ILE A 110 8.85 9.29 5.06
C ILE A 110 9.51 9.56 6.43
N ALA A 111 9.84 8.51 7.18
CA ALA A 111 10.69 8.68 8.35
C ALA A 111 12.14 8.90 7.86
N ALA A 112 12.73 10.03 8.29
CA ALA A 112 14.13 10.37 8.01
C ALA A 112 15.10 9.46 8.77
#